data_AF-A0AA41K824-F1
#
_entry.id   AF-A0AA41K824-F1
#
_cell.length_a   1.000
_cell.length_b   1.000
_cell.length_c   1.000
_cell.angle_alpha   90.00
_cell.angle_beta   90.00
_cell.angle_gamma   90.00
#
_symmetry.space_group_name_H-M   'P 1'
#
loop_
_entity.id
_entity.type
_entity.pdbx_description
1 polymer ?
#
loop_
_entity_poly.entity_id
_entity_poly.type
_entity_poly.pdbx_seq_one_letter_code
_entity_poly.pdbx_strand_id
1 'polypeptide(L)'
;MSFELERIEELCQERGWSHYRLAIEMDTSPNNIGNLFRRTTVPSIPTIRRICDVMGITIAQFYSTDGVQMTLNPQQKRVLDLYDKLDQTDKLRAEAYMEGLSAKDQSN
;
A
#
# COMPACT_ATOMS: atom_id res chain seq x y z
N MET A 1 10.23 -1.62 15.83
CA MET A 1 10.51 -2.89 15.15
C MET A 1 10.80 -2.52 13.67
N SER A 2 11.03 -3.41 12.70
CA SER A 2 11.13 -2.94 11.31
C SER A 2 9.73 -2.69 10.75
N PHE A 3 9.57 -1.75 9.81
CA PHE A 3 8.26 -1.45 9.19
C PHE A 3 7.59 -2.72 8.65
N GLU A 4 8.36 -3.61 8.00
CA GLU A 4 7.84 -4.85 7.44
C GLU A 4 7.24 -5.76 8.52
N LEU A 5 7.91 -5.88 9.66
CA LEU A 5 7.42 -6.72 10.76
C LEU A 5 6.17 -6.13 11.41
N GLU A 6 6.14 -4.80 11.59
CA GLU A 6 4.95 -4.10 12.10
C GLU A 6 3.77 -4.28 11.15
N ARG A 7 4.00 -4.15 9.84
CA ARG A 7 2.96 -4.35 8.85
C ARG A 7 2.44 -5.78 8.78
N ILE A 8 3.32 -6.78 8.91
CA ILE A 8 2.89 -8.19 8.95
C ILE A 8 2.06 -8.45 10.21
N GLU A 9 2.43 -7.85 11.34
CA GLU A 9 1.69 -7.97 12.60
C GLU A 9 0.28 -7.37 12.48
N GLU A 10 0.16 -6.16 11.93
CA GLU A 10 -1.13 -5.50 11.65
C GLU A 10 -2.04 -6.39 10.78
N LEU A 11 -1.51 -6.90 9.66
CA LEU A 11 -2.26 -7.77 8.75
C LEU A 11 -2.71 -9.09 9.42
N CYS A 12 -1.92 -9.60 10.36
CA CYS A 12 -2.31 -10.75 11.16
C CYS A 12 -3.44 -10.38 12.13
N GLN A 13 -3.34 -9.24 12.82
CA GLN A 13 -4.34 -8.77 13.77
C GLN A 13 -5.69 -8.49 13.10
N GLU A 14 -5.70 -7.82 11.94
CA GLU A 14 -6.91 -7.56 11.14
C GLU A 14 -7.68 -8.83 10.78
N ARG A 15 -6.97 -9.95 10.58
CA ARG A 15 -7.54 -11.26 10.24
C ARG A 15 -7.77 -12.18 11.43
N GLY A 16 -7.36 -11.78 12.64
CA GLY A 16 -7.33 -12.66 13.81
C GLY A 16 -6.38 -13.86 13.65
N TRP A 17 -5.32 -13.72 12.85
CA TRP A 17 -4.32 -14.75 12.62
C TRP A 17 -3.23 -14.71 13.68
N SER A 18 -2.87 -15.89 14.19
CA SER A 18 -1.62 -16.05 14.95
C SER A 18 -0.44 -16.21 13.99
N HIS A 19 0.79 -15.97 14.48
CA HIS A 19 2.01 -16.28 13.72
C HIS A 19 2.07 -17.75 13.27
N TYR A 20 1.48 -18.64 14.06
CA TYR A 20 1.34 -20.04 13.70
C TYR A 20 0.41 -20.22 12.49
N ARG A 21 -0.73 -19.53 12.45
CA ARG A 21 -1.63 -19.56 11.29
C ARG A 21 -0.94 -18.97 10.06
N LEU A 22 -0.24 -17.85 10.21
CA LEU A 22 0.57 -17.28 9.12
C LEU A 22 1.59 -18.29 8.58
N ALA A 23 2.26 -19.04 9.45
CA ALA A 23 3.22 -20.06 9.01
C ALA A 23 2.57 -21.18 8.19
N ILE A 24 1.35 -21.61 8.56
CA ILE A 24 0.57 -22.61 7.81
C ILE A 24 0.21 -22.07 6.42
N GLU A 25 -0.36 -20.86 6.34
CA GLU A 25 -0.76 -20.25 5.07
C GLU A 25 0.45 -20.01 4.15
N MET A 26 1.58 -19.63 4.75
CA MET A 26 2.85 -19.44 4.07
C MET A 26 3.54 -20.74 3.68
N ASP A 27 3.02 -21.92 4.03
CA ASP A 27 3.68 -23.22 3.85
C ASP A 27 5.14 -23.21 4.35
N THR A 28 5.32 -22.78 5.60
CA THR A 28 6.63 -22.69 6.27
C THR A 28 6.54 -23.16 7.71
N SER A 29 7.69 -23.44 8.33
CA SER A 29 7.69 -23.86 9.73
C SER A 29 7.31 -22.70 10.66
N PRO A 30 6.54 -22.95 11.73
CA PRO A 30 6.26 -21.94 12.75
C PRO A 30 7.52 -21.35 13.38
N ASN A 31 8.60 -22.13 13.46
CA ASN A 31 9.90 -21.66 13.95
C ASN A 31 10.54 -20.63 12.99
N ASN A 32 10.29 -20.71 11.69
CA ASN A 32 10.78 -19.73 10.73
C ASN A 32 10.12 -18.36 10.97
N ILE A 33 8.79 -18.32 11.02
CA ILE A 33 8.03 -17.10 11.34
C ILE A 33 8.39 -16.61 12.76
N GLY A 34 8.44 -17.50 13.75
CA GLY A 34 8.82 -17.12 15.11
C GLY A 34 10.22 -16.50 15.20
N ASN A 35 11.21 -17.03 14.47
CA ASN A 35 12.55 -16.44 14.40
C ASN A 35 12.56 -15.10 13.66
N LEU A 36 11.76 -14.95 12.62
CA LEU A 36 11.62 -13.70 11.85
C LEU A 36 11.24 -12.54 12.78
N PHE A 37 10.20 -12.73 13.60
CA PHE A 37 9.76 -11.73 14.58
C PHE A 37 10.72 -11.61 15.76
N ARG A 38 11.18 -12.73 16.35
CA ARG A 38 12.05 -12.71 17.55
C ARG A 38 13.41 -12.06 17.29
N ARG A 39 14.01 -12.30 16.11
CA ARG A 39 15.31 -11.75 15.74
C ARG A 39 15.20 -10.39 15.05
N THR A 40 13.98 -9.84 14.96
CA THR A 40 13.69 -8.61 14.21
C THR A 40 14.36 -8.62 12.83
N THR A 41 14.33 -9.78 12.17
CA THR A 41 14.98 -9.97 10.88
C THR A 41 14.10 -9.36 9.82
N VAL A 42 14.65 -8.43 9.03
CA VAL A 42 13.95 -7.86 7.89
C VAL A 42 13.67 -8.98 6.88
N PRO A 43 12.39 -9.29 6.59
CA PRO A 43 12.07 -10.31 5.60
C PRO A 43 12.62 -9.89 4.23
N SER A 44 13.13 -10.85 3.46
CA SER A 44 13.56 -10.58 2.08
C SER A 44 12.36 -10.30 1.17
N ILE A 45 12.57 -9.60 0.05
CA ILE A 45 11.50 -9.30 -0.93
C ILE A 45 10.73 -10.57 -1.37
N PRO A 46 11.36 -11.73 -1.64
CA PRO A 46 10.63 -12.96 -1.93
C PRO A 46 9.71 -13.43 -0.79
N THR A 47 10.15 -13.28 0.47
CA THR A 47 9.32 -13.59 1.64
C THR A 47 8.13 -12.65 1.73
N ILE A 48 8.36 -11.34 1.54
CA ILE A 48 7.28 -10.34 1.55
C ILE A 48 6.27 -10.61 0.43
N ARG A 49 6.72 -10.98 -0.76
CA ARG A 49 5.84 -11.37 -1.87
C ARG A 49 4.94 -12.54 -1.51
N ARG A 50 5.51 -13.62 -0.96
CA ARG A 50 4.72 -14.76 -0.50
C ARG A 50 3.72 -14.36 0.58
N ILE A 51 4.11 -13.49 1.51
CA ILE A 51 3.19 -12.95 2.52
C ILE A 51 2.05 -12.18 1.84
N CYS A 52 2.35 -11.29 0.90
CA CYS A 52 1.34 -10.55 0.15
C CYS A 52 0.38 -11.50 -0.57
N ASP A 53 0.89 -12.56 -1.20
CA ASP A 53 0.10 -13.56 -1.92
C ASP A 53 -0.89 -14.28 -1.00
N VAL A 54 -0.45 -14.78 0.16
CA VAL A 54 -1.35 -15.46 1.13
C VAL A 54 -2.30 -14.48 1.80
N MET A 55 -1.89 -13.23 1.93
CA MET A 55 -2.71 -12.14 2.44
C MET A 55 -3.62 -11.54 1.35
N GLY A 56 -3.58 -12.01 0.09
CA GLY A 56 -4.43 -11.49 -0.99
C GLY A 56 -4.27 -9.99 -1.27
N ILE A 57 -3.09 -9.42 -0.99
CA ILE A 57 -2.77 -8.01 -1.23
C ILE A 57 -1.61 -7.89 -2.21
N THR A 58 -1.44 -6.74 -2.83
CA THR A 58 -0.24 -6.45 -3.64
C THR A 58 0.88 -5.91 -2.77
N ILE A 59 2.12 -6.00 -3.27
CA ILE A 59 3.28 -5.40 -2.60
C ILE A 59 3.15 -3.88 -2.43
N ALA A 60 2.46 -3.19 -3.36
CA ALA A 60 2.18 -1.77 -3.23
C ALA A 60 1.26 -1.50 -2.04
N GLN A 61 0.24 -2.36 -1.84
CA GLN A 61 -0.68 -2.26 -0.70
C GLN A 61 -0.01 -2.60 0.63
N PHE A 62 0.98 -3.50 0.61
CA PHE A 62 1.82 -3.80 1.78
C PHE A 62 2.60 -2.56 2.23
N TYR A 63 3.22 -1.83 1.29
CA TYR A 63 4.00 -0.61 1.57
C TYR A 63 3.19 0.70 1.55
N SER A 64 1.87 0.64 1.39
CA SER A 64 1.04 1.85 1.47
C SER A 64 0.95 2.31 2.92
N THR A 65 1.66 3.36 3.29
CA THR A 65 1.55 4.00 4.62
C THR A 65 0.19 4.70 4.75
N ASP A 66 -0.38 4.67 5.95
CA ASP A 66 -1.60 5.38 6.35
C ASP A 66 -2.90 5.00 5.62
N GLY A 67 -2.98 3.79 5.06
CA GLY A 67 -4.17 3.37 4.31
C GLY A 67 -4.37 4.14 2.99
N VAL A 68 -3.40 4.97 2.60
CA VAL A 68 -3.39 5.65 1.30
C VAL A 68 -2.88 4.66 0.27
N GLN A 69 -3.71 3.67 -0.06
CA GLN A 69 -3.67 3.19 -1.43
C GLN A 69 -4.14 4.36 -2.28
N MET A 70 -3.26 4.99 -3.05
CA MET A 70 -3.69 5.81 -4.18
C MET A 70 -4.26 4.89 -5.27
N THR A 71 -5.33 4.16 -4.96
CA THR A 71 -6.19 3.57 -5.97
C THR A 71 -6.96 4.72 -6.58
N LEU A 72 -6.41 5.25 -7.67
CA LEU A 72 -7.09 6.23 -8.49
C LEU A 72 -8.41 5.64 -8.96
N ASN A 73 -9.51 6.34 -8.68
CA ASN A 73 -10.78 5.97 -9.28
C ASN A 73 -10.73 6.20 -10.81
N PRO A 74 -11.65 5.62 -11.60
CA PRO A 74 -11.62 5.74 -13.06
C PRO A 74 -11.58 7.18 -13.57
N GLN A 75 -12.21 8.12 -12.85
CA GLN A 75 -12.21 9.53 -13.20
C GLN A 75 -10.85 10.18 -12.95
N GLN A 76 -10.24 9.95 -11.79
CA GLN A 76 -8.91 10.46 -11.45
C GLN A 76 -7.86 9.92 -12.43
N LYS A 77 -7.93 8.63 -12.77
CA LYS A 77 -7.04 8.02 -13.77
C LYS A 77 -7.18 8.71 -15.13
N ARG A 78 -8.42 8.95 -15.58
CA ARG A 78 -8.68 9.67 -16.83
C ARG A 78 -8.09 11.08 -16.84
N VAL A 79 -8.16 11.79 -15.71
CA VAL A 79 -7.57 13.13 -15.59
C VAL A 79 -6.06 13.07 -15.76
N LEU A 80 -5.38 12.10 -15.11
CA LEU A 80 -3.93 11.92 -15.27
C LEU A 80 -3.56 11.55 -16.72
N ASP A 81 -4.30 10.63 -17.35
CA ASP A 81 -4.08 10.23 -18.75
C ASP A 81 -4.22 11.41 -19.74
N LEU A 82 -5.07 12.39 -19.42
CA LEU A 82 -5.19 13.64 -20.19
C LEU A 82 -4.04 14.59 -19.89
N TYR A 83 -3.71 14.74 -18.60
CA TYR A 83 -2.65 15.62 -18.12
C TYR A 83 -1.27 15.23 -18.71
N ASP A 84 -0.99 13.94 -18.85
CA ASP A 84 0.27 13.45 -19.45
C ASP A 84 0.47 13.83 -20.92
N LYS A 85 -0.62 14.17 -21.63
CA LYS A 85 -0.57 14.60 -23.03
C LYS A 85 -0.36 16.11 -23.19
N LEU A 86 -0.45 16.87 -22.11
CA LEU A 86 -0.32 18.33 -22.13
C LEU A 86 1.15 18.75 -22.13
N ASP A 87 1.44 19.87 -22.78
CA ASP A 87 2.72 20.53 -22.63
C ASP A 87 2.83 21.26 -21.27
N GLN A 88 4.02 21.76 -20.94
CA GLN A 88 4.26 22.40 -19.65
C GLN A 88 3.35 23.63 -19.41
N THR A 89 2.99 24.36 -20.46
CA THR A 89 2.15 25.56 -20.34
C THR A 89 0.71 25.17 -20.05
N ASP A 90 0.19 24.17 -20.74
CA ASP A 90 -1.17 23.68 -20.57
C ASP A 90 -1.36 22.91 -19.26
N LYS A 91 -0.30 22.24 -18.76
CA LYS A 91 -0.28 21.66 -17.41
C LYS A 91 -0.51 22.72 -16.32
N LEU A 92 0.22 23.84 -16.39
CA LEU A 92 0.06 24.96 -15.44
C LEU A 92 -1.35 25.55 -15.50
N ARG A 93 -1.94 25.65 -16.70
CA ARG A 93 -3.33 26.12 -16.86
C ARG A 93 -4.33 25.15 -16.26
N ALA A 94 -4.14 23.84 -16.49
CA ALA A 94 -5.00 22.80 -15.94
C ALA A 94 -4.95 22.82 -14.39
N GLU A 95 -3.77 22.96 -13.80
CA GLU A 95 -3.58 23.10 -12.36
C GLU A 95 -4.29 24.35 -11.80
N ALA A 96 -4.04 25.52 -12.39
CA ALA A 96 -4.70 26.76 -11.96
C ALA A 96 -6.23 26.68 -12.04
N TYR A 97 -6.77 25.98 -13.05
CA TYR A 97 -8.20 25.76 -13.16
C TYR A 97 -8.74 24.82 -12.07
N MET A 98 -8.03 23.71 -11.79
CA MET A 98 -8.38 22.79 -10.71
C MET A 98 -8.34 23.49 -9.34
N GLU A 99 -7.33 24.32 -9.07
CA GLU A 99 -7.23 25.14 -7.86
C GLU A 99 -8.41 26.12 -7.74
N GLY A 100 -8.72 26.83 -8.82
CA GLY A 100 -9.83 27.79 -8.85
C GLY A 100 -11.20 27.14 -8.61
N LEU A 101 -11.41 25.90 -9.08
CA LEU A 101 -12.60 25.13 -8.77
C LEU A 101 -12.63 24.65 -7.31
N SER A 102 -11.50 24.17 -6.80
CA SER A 102 -11.39 23.69 -5.41
C SER A 102 -11.59 24.80 -4.37
N ALA A 103 -11.22 26.05 -4.68
CA ALA A 103 -11.39 27.18 -3.79
C ALA A 103 -12.84 27.69 -3.72
N LYS A 104 -13.65 27.47 -4.76
CA LYS A 104 -15.06 27.89 -4.80
C LYS A 104 -15.95 27.09 -3.85
N ASP A 105 -15.63 25.83 -3.60
CA ASP A 105 -16.42 24.96 -2.70
C ASP A 105 -16.22 25.26 -1.21
N GLN A 106 -15.20 26.03 -0.82
CA GLN A 106 -14.98 26.42 0.59
C GLN A 106 -15.66 27.75 0.99
N SER A 107 -16.38 28.38 0.05
CA SER A 107 -16.98 29.71 0.24
C SER A 107 -18.52 29.72 0.30
N ASN A 108 -19.15 28.56 0.54
CA ASN A 108 -20.61 28.43 0.60
C ASN A 108 -21.06 27.69 1.86
#